data_AF-A0A7Y8GNH1-F1
#
_entry.id   AF-A0A7Y8GNH1-F1
#
_cell.length_a   1.000
_cell.length_b   1.000
_cell.length_c   1.000
_cell.angle_alpha   90.00
_cell.angle_beta   90.00
_cell.angle_gamma   90.00
#
_symmetry.space_group_name_H-M   'P 1'
#
loop_
_entity.id
_entity.type
_entity.pdbx_description
1 polymer ?
#
loop_
_entity_poly.entity_id
_entity_poly.type
_entity_poly.pdbx_seq_one_letter_code
_entity_poly.pdbx_strand_id
1 'polypeptide(L)'
;MSNTNEYSEDLPPLRTEGRGRLDLIIEEVKTSEGKIKFRVTPDPRRYERVEADGEVCYIDRFTRVMFPIRLFQDAISTLPFYDLRPRIASTTDYAQERALAVEDELAGESLRSPSVEPARHREMQSKTTITSTPFLSLDICRSTELRRRDSASFDRAAEILLREMQILVGQFEATILKATGDGFIAYLPHPAFTRQCDLIVDLGTSMIRMARDSICPMLHASGLPRLDIRIGADYGEARFEQKTNAATGFTWPHVDSDALNLAVKIEQTARANSLRIGVALYGLLHVQWLERAALIPTEELPSSFNGYSVYEIN
;
A
#
# COMPACT_ATOMS: atom_id res chain seq x y z
N MET A 1 -15.72 30.62 42.63
CA MET A 1 -16.72 29.83 41.90
C MET A 1 -16.00 29.10 40.80
N SER A 2 -15.76 27.83 41.07
CA SER A 2 -15.12 26.83 40.23
C SER A 2 -16.05 26.44 39.08
N ASN A 3 -15.66 26.74 37.84
CA ASN A 3 -16.22 26.07 36.67
C ASN A 3 -15.45 24.77 36.46
N THR A 4 -15.85 23.75 37.20
CA THR A 4 -15.45 22.36 37.01
C THR A 4 -16.33 21.70 35.96
N ASN A 5 -15.67 21.15 34.94
CA ASN A 5 -16.06 19.97 34.16
C ASN A 5 -17.48 19.89 33.58
N GLU A 6 -17.62 20.37 32.35
CA GLU A 6 -18.53 19.79 31.36
C GLU A 6 -17.75 19.53 30.05
N TYR A 7 -16.80 18.61 30.09
CA TYR A 7 -16.31 17.87 28.92
C TYR A 7 -16.21 16.39 29.31
N SER A 8 -17.35 15.82 29.66
CA SER A 8 -17.55 14.37 29.73
C SER A 8 -18.31 13.92 28.48
N GLU A 9 -17.82 14.29 27.31
CA GLU A 9 -18.16 13.56 26.10
C GLU A 9 -17.19 12.38 26.00
N ASP A 10 -17.74 11.18 25.79
CA ASP A 10 -17.06 9.88 25.78
C ASP A 10 -15.64 9.94 25.17
N LEU A 11 -14.63 10.06 26.03
CA LEU A 11 -13.25 9.99 25.60
C LEU A 11 -13.00 8.59 25.00
N PRO A 12 -12.31 8.52 23.85
CA PRO A 12 -11.99 7.24 23.24
C PRO A 12 -11.13 6.36 24.16
N PRO A 13 -11.10 5.03 23.95
CA PRO A 13 -10.36 4.13 24.80
C PRO A 13 -8.88 4.51 24.85
N LEU A 14 -8.35 4.65 26.07
CA LEU A 14 -6.95 4.89 26.34
C LEU A 14 -6.15 3.61 26.02
N ARG A 15 -5.21 3.71 25.10
CA ARG A 15 -4.21 2.66 24.85
C ARG A 15 -2.92 2.97 25.59
N THR A 16 -2.45 1.97 26.32
CA THR A 16 -1.17 1.99 27.04
C THR A 16 -0.07 1.20 26.32
N GLU A 17 -0.44 0.36 25.35
CA GLU A 17 0.47 -0.42 24.51
C GLU A 17 -0.15 -0.75 23.15
N GLY A 18 0.69 -1.13 22.18
CA GLY A 18 0.26 -1.62 20.87
C GLY A 18 1.14 -1.16 19.72
N ARG A 19 0.98 -1.82 18.57
CA ARG A 19 1.57 -1.37 17.30
C ARG A 19 0.73 -0.23 16.73
N GLY A 20 1.38 0.87 16.39
CA GLY A 20 0.72 2.03 15.79
C GLY A 20 1.71 2.91 15.07
N ARG A 21 1.19 3.88 14.33
CA ARG A 21 1.99 4.90 13.66
C ARG A 21 1.96 6.20 14.46
N LEU A 22 3.12 6.86 14.51
CA LEU A 22 3.28 8.20 15.06
C LEU A 22 3.67 9.17 13.93
N ASP A 23 2.78 10.12 13.63
CA ASP A 23 3.07 11.19 12.67
C ASP A 23 3.59 12.43 13.41
N LEU A 24 4.81 12.84 13.06
CA LEU A 24 5.55 13.86 13.80
C LEU A 24 6.04 14.93 12.83
N ILE A 25 5.90 16.19 13.25
CA ILE A 25 6.58 17.33 12.64
C ILE A 25 7.92 17.48 13.34
N ILE A 26 9.00 17.52 12.56
CA ILE A 26 10.37 17.67 13.04
C ILE A 26 10.93 18.99 12.50
N GLU A 27 11.22 19.93 13.39
CA GLU A 27 11.78 21.23 13.05
C GLU A 27 13.22 21.34 13.57
N GLU A 28 14.13 21.87 12.77
CA GLU A 28 15.45 22.25 13.25
C GLU A 28 15.34 23.46 14.19
N VAL A 29 15.87 23.29 15.40
CA VAL A 29 16.06 24.40 16.34
C VAL A 29 17.52 24.83 16.19
N LYS A 30 17.73 26.05 15.67
CA LYS A 30 19.07 26.62 15.46
C LYS A 30 19.99 26.32 16.64
N THR A 31 21.16 25.78 16.35
CA THR A 31 22.21 25.60 17.35
C THR A 31 23.55 26.14 16.86
N SER A 32 24.28 26.73 17.80
CA SER A 32 25.71 26.95 17.69
C SER A 32 26.47 25.65 17.93
N GLU A 33 27.64 25.49 17.29
CA GLU A 33 28.64 24.43 17.57
C GLU A 33 28.24 22.98 17.23
N GLY A 34 27.95 22.68 15.96
CA GLY A 34 27.99 21.31 15.41
C GLY A 34 26.99 20.30 16.01
N LYS A 35 26.10 20.74 16.89
CA LYS A 35 24.98 19.94 17.43
C LYS A 35 23.71 20.35 16.71
N ILE A 36 22.93 19.38 16.24
CA ILE A 36 21.60 19.64 15.68
C ILE A 36 20.58 19.35 16.79
N LYS A 37 19.77 20.34 17.13
CA LYS A 37 18.61 20.14 18.01
C LYS A 37 17.36 20.11 17.16
N PHE A 38 16.51 19.14 17.44
CA PHE A 38 15.20 19.04 16.79
C PHE A 38 14.09 19.31 17.80
N ARG A 39 13.06 20.05 17.37
CA ARG A 39 11.76 20.06 18.01
C ARG A 39 10.91 19.02 17.32
N VAL A 40 10.36 18.09 18.09
CA VAL A 40 9.48 17.03 17.59
C VAL A 40 8.11 17.21 18.22
N THR A 41 7.08 17.34 17.40
CA THR A 41 5.70 17.57 17.84
C THR A 41 4.75 16.65 17.07
N PRO A 42 3.72 16.06 17.71
CA PRO A 42 2.68 15.32 17.01
C PRO A 42 2.03 16.17 15.92
N ASP A 43 1.84 15.60 14.72
CA ASP A 43 1.23 16.31 13.60
C ASP A 43 -0.24 16.66 13.91
N PRO A 44 -0.63 17.95 13.96
CA PRO A 44 -1.97 18.37 14.33
C PRO A 44 -3.05 17.93 13.32
N ARG A 45 -2.66 17.57 12.09
CA ARG A 45 -3.57 16.99 11.11
C ARG A 45 -4.09 15.62 11.56
N ARG A 46 -3.28 14.88 12.33
CA ARG A 46 -3.66 13.56 12.85
C ARG A 46 -4.08 13.59 14.30
N TYR A 47 -3.45 14.42 15.13
CA TYR A 47 -3.61 14.33 16.57
C TYR A 47 -4.30 15.56 17.16
N GLU A 48 -5.16 15.29 18.14
CA GLU A 48 -5.77 16.30 19.00
C GLU A 48 -5.24 16.17 20.41
N ARG A 49 -4.71 17.25 20.97
CA ARG A 49 -4.21 17.27 22.35
C ARG A 49 -5.37 17.42 23.32
N VAL A 50 -5.46 16.52 24.29
CA VAL A 50 -6.44 16.55 25.38
C VAL A 50 -5.77 16.37 26.73
N GLU A 51 -6.46 16.74 27.81
CA GLU A 51 -6.03 16.46 29.18
C GLU A 51 -7.01 15.47 29.79
N ALA A 52 -6.49 14.33 30.27
CA ALA A 52 -7.28 13.26 30.87
C ALA A 52 -6.56 12.77 32.13
N ASP A 53 -7.28 12.72 33.26
CA ASP A 53 -6.74 12.31 34.57
C ASP A 53 -5.45 13.06 34.99
N GLY A 54 -5.33 14.34 34.62
CA GLY A 54 -4.16 15.18 34.90
C GLY A 54 -2.93 14.88 34.04
N GLU A 55 -3.07 14.06 32.99
CA GLU A 55 -2.03 13.74 32.03
C GLU A 55 -2.35 14.31 30.64
N VAL A 56 -1.30 14.73 29.92
CA VAL A 56 -1.42 15.16 28.52
C VAL A 56 -1.52 13.92 27.63
N CYS A 57 -2.65 13.82 26.94
CA CYS A 57 -2.94 12.75 25.99
C CYS A 57 -3.13 13.31 24.57
N TYR A 58 -3.03 12.43 23.60
CA TYR A 58 -3.37 12.71 22.21
C TYR A 58 -4.42 11.73 21.72
N ILE A 59 -5.41 12.25 21.02
CA ILE A 59 -6.42 11.46 20.31
C ILE A 59 -6.03 11.43 18.83
N ASP A 60 -5.88 10.23 18.27
CA ASP A 60 -5.79 10.05 16.82
C ASP A 60 -7.18 10.29 16.20
N ARG A 61 -7.28 11.34 15.37
CA ARG A 61 -8.53 11.78 14.74
C ARG A 61 -9.16 10.71 13.83
N PHE A 62 -8.34 9.83 13.27
CA PHE A 62 -8.76 8.85 12.26
C PHE A 62 -9.08 7.49 12.86
N THR A 63 -8.30 7.05 13.85
CA THR A 63 -8.52 5.75 14.51
C THR A 63 -9.34 5.87 15.79
N ARG A 64 -9.58 7.10 16.28
CA ARG A 64 -10.30 7.37 17.54
C ARG A 64 -9.68 6.62 18.71
N VAL A 65 -8.35 6.61 18.78
CA VAL A 65 -7.58 6.04 19.88
C VAL A 65 -6.92 7.16 20.67
N MET A 66 -7.03 7.11 22.00
CA MET A 66 -6.33 8.02 22.90
C MET A 66 -5.07 7.37 23.45
N PHE A 67 -3.99 8.15 23.61
CA PHE A 67 -2.75 7.65 24.19
C PHE A 67 -1.96 8.78 24.87
N PRO A 68 -1.21 8.48 25.94
CA PRO A 68 -0.49 9.49 26.71
C PRO A 68 0.82 9.91 26.04
N ILE A 69 1.26 11.15 26.25
CA ILE A 69 2.49 11.70 25.62
C ILE A 69 3.74 10.87 25.95
N ARG A 70 3.79 10.22 27.10
CA ARG A 70 4.93 9.36 27.50
C ARG A 70 5.23 8.26 26.48
N LEU A 71 4.20 7.69 25.82
CA LEU A 71 4.42 6.67 24.79
C LEU A 71 5.16 7.22 23.56
N PHE A 72 4.96 8.50 23.21
CA PHE A 72 5.76 9.14 22.16
C PHE A 72 7.23 9.27 22.58
N GLN A 73 7.47 9.71 23.82
CA GLN A 73 8.83 9.94 24.33
C GLN A 73 9.63 8.64 24.36
N ASP A 74 9.01 7.57 24.85
CA ASP A 74 9.62 6.24 24.91
C ASP A 74 9.89 5.71 23.50
N ALA A 75 8.92 5.83 22.58
CA ALA A 75 9.07 5.37 21.21
C ALA A 75 10.22 6.11 20.48
N ILE A 76 10.28 7.44 20.55
CA ILE A 76 11.29 8.25 19.86
C ILE A 76 12.71 7.86 20.29
N SER A 77 12.92 7.52 21.56
CA SER A 77 14.23 7.15 22.09
C SER A 77 14.82 5.86 21.50
N THR A 78 13.98 5.02 20.87
CA THR A 78 14.35 3.69 20.36
C THR A 78 14.08 3.52 18.86
N LEU A 79 13.68 4.58 18.15
CA LEU A 79 13.30 4.49 16.74
C LEU A 79 14.48 4.06 15.84
N PRO A 80 14.38 2.93 15.12
CA PRO A 80 15.34 2.58 14.09
C PRO A 80 15.17 3.49 12.87
N PHE A 81 16.29 3.86 12.23
CA PHE A 81 16.30 4.59 10.97
C PHE A 81 16.37 3.63 9.79
N TYR A 82 15.44 3.79 8.85
CA TYR A 82 15.39 3.03 7.60
C TYR A 82 15.26 4.00 6.41
N ASP A 83 16.01 3.76 5.33
CA ASP A 83 15.80 4.41 4.04
C ASP A 83 15.01 3.46 3.12
N LEU A 84 13.68 3.60 3.12
CA LEU A 84 12.79 2.88 2.20
C LEU A 84 11.98 3.90 1.40
N ARG A 85 12.24 3.97 0.10
CA ARG A 85 11.61 4.92 -0.82
C ARG A 85 11.49 4.32 -2.23
N PRO A 86 10.58 4.83 -3.07
CA PRO A 86 10.58 4.50 -4.48
C PRO A 86 11.93 4.86 -5.11
N ARG A 87 12.35 4.06 -6.08
CA ARG A 87 13.57 4.28 -6.89
C ARG A 87 13.38 5.40 -7.91
N ILE A 88 12.14 5.65 -8.29
CA ILE A 88 11.74 6.72 -9.21
C ILE A 88 11.40 8.00 -8.43
N ALA A 89 11.78 9.16 -8.99
CA ALA A 89 11.50 10.45 -8.35
C ALA A 89 10.05 10.91 -8.59
N SER A 90 9.44 10.52 -9.71
CA SER A 90 8.12 10.97 -10.15
C SER A 90 7.43 9.86 -10.94
N THR A 91 6.29 9.39 -10.44
CA THR A 91 5.46 8.42 -11.17
C THR A 91 4.98 8.98 -12.50
N THR A 92 4.70 10.28 -12.59
CA THR A 92 4.21 10.90 -13.83
C THR A 92 5.26 10.83 -14.92
N ASP A 93 6.50 11.25 -14.61
CA ASP A 93 7.58 11.28 -15.59
C ASP A 93 7.99 9.86 -15.98
N TYR A 94 8.01 8.95 -15.00
CA TYR A 94 8.26 7.54 -15.24
C TYR A 94 7.18 6.91 -16.14
N ALA A 95 5.91 7.18 -15.89
CA ALA A 95 4.81 6.65 -16.70
C ALA A 95 4.87 7.13 -18.15
N GLN A 96 5.30 8.38 -18.39
CA GLN A 96 5.53 8.90 -19.75
C GLN A 96 6.69 8.18 -20.44
N GLU A 97 7.82 8.00 -19.77
CA GLU A 97 8.96 7.23 -20.30
C GLU A 97 8.52 5.82 -20.73
N ARG A 98 7.76 5.14 -19.86
CA ARG A 98 7.26 3.79 -20.13
C ARG A 98 6.20 3.75 -21.23
N ALA A 99 5.33 4.75 -21.34
CA ALA A 99 4.37 4.85 -22.44
C ALA A 99 5.08 4.93 -23.80
N LEU A 100 6.13 5.74 -23.91
CA LEU A 100 6.93 5.81 -25.13
C LEU A 100 7.63 4.47 -25.43
N ALA A 101 8.11 3.75 -24.41
CA ALA A 101 8.71 2.43 -24.60
C ALA A 101 7.69 1.39 -25.11
N VAL A 102 6.43 1.48 -24.67
CA VAL A 102 5.33 0.65 -25.16
C VAL A 102 4.91 1.04 -26.58
N GLU A 103 4.90 2.33 -26.90
CA GLU A 103 4.62 2.81 -28.26
C GLU A 103 5.63 2.25 -29.27
N ASP A 104 6.93 2.30 -28.96
CA ASP A 104 7.98 1.75 -29.81
C ASP A 104 7.83 0.23 -30.00
N GLU A 105 7.54 -0.51 -28.93
CA GLU A 105 7.27 -1.95 -29.02
C GLU A 105 6.06 -2.26 -29.90
N LEU A 106 4.98 -1.48 -29.80
CA LEU A 106 3.79 -1.64 -30.63
C LEU A 106 4.09 -1.34 -32.11
N ALA A 107 5.04 -0.45 -32.39
CA ALA A 107 5.57 -0.17 -33.73
C ALA A 107 6.54 -1.25 -34.25
N GLY A 108 6.88 -2.25 -33.44
CA GLY A 108 7.77 -3.37 -33.80
C GLY A 108 9.24 -3.15 -33.46
N GLU A 109 9.57 -2.09 -32.70
CA GLU A 109 10.91 -1.89 -32.18
C GLU A 109 11.17 -2.76 -30.94
N SER A 110 12.45 -2.85 -30.54
CA SER A 110 12.81 -3.57 -29.33
C SER A 110 12.36 -2.80 -28.08
N LEU A 111 11.78 -3.51 -27.11
CA LEU A 111 11.35 -2.92 -25.85
C LEU A 111 12.51 -2.20 -25.16
N ARG A 112 12.35 -0.90 -24.92
CA ARG A 112 13.32 -0.11 -24.17
C ARG A 112 13.30 -0.46 -22.69
N SER A 113 14.48 -0.66 -22.11
CA SER A 113 14.64 -0.82 -20.67
C SER A 113 14.32 0.48 -19.93
N PRO A 114 13.81 0.42 -18.68
CA PRO A 114 13.63 1.60 -17.86
C PRO A 114 14.94 2.36 -17.59
N SER A 115 14.87 3.69 -17.47
CA SER A 115 16.02 4.55 -17.14
C SER A 115 16.56 4.29 -15.73
N VAL A 116 15.70 3.88 -14.80
CA VAL A 116 16.03 3.47 -13.44
C VAL A 116 15.83 1.97 -13.32
N GLU A 117 16.87 1.24 -12.93
CA GLU A 117 16.80 -0.23 -12.78
C GLU A 117 15.85 -0.60 -11.62
N PRO A 118 14.78 -1.38 -11.90
CA PRO A 118 13.86 -1.84 -10.85
C PRO A 118 14.57 -2.81 -9.90
N ALA A 119 14.11 -2.85 -8.64
CA ALA A 119 14.57 -3.87 -7.70
C ALA A 119 14.28 -5.27 -8.26
N ARG A 120 15.25 -6.18 -8.12
CA ARG A 120 15.07 -7.59 -8.49
C ARG A 120 14.07 -8.25 -7.55
N HIS A 121 13.20 -9.09 -8.10
CA HIS A 121 12.32 -9.93 -7.29
C HIS A 121 13.14 -10.79 -6.35
N ARG A 122 12.75 -10.79 -5.07
CA ARG A 122 13.36 -11.64 -4.05
C ARG A 122 12.68 -13.00 -4.10
N GLU A 123 13.43 -14.03 -4.47
CA GLU A 123 12.93 -15.40 -4.33
C GLU A 123 12.65 -15.70 -2.86
N MET A 124 11.60 -16.49 -2.63
CA MET A 124 11.24 -16.93 -1.30
C MET A 124 12.35 -17.84 -0.76
N GLN A 125 12.92 -17.48 0.39
CA GLN A 125 13.94 -18.30 1.02
C GLN A 125 13.33 -19.62 1.51
N SER A 126 14.13 -20.68 1.50
CA SER A 126 13.71 -22.02 1.94
C SER A 126 13.36 -22.10 3.44
N LYS A 127 13.76 -21.10 4.22
CA LYS A 127 13.48 -21.02 5.65
C LYS A 127 12.11 -20.39 5.91
N THR A 128 11.29 -21.08 6.70
CA THR A 128 10.03 -20.52 7.20
C THR A 128 10.28 -19.19 7.93
N THR A 129 9.57 -18.15 7.50
CA THR A 129 9.67 -16.80 8.07
C THR A 129 8.27 -16.27 8.37
N ILE A 130 8.09 -15.69 9.55
CA ILE A 130 6.86 -14.99 9.92
C ILE A 130 7.18 -13.50 9.94
N THR A 131 6.44 -12.72 9.18
CA THR A 131 6.61 -11.27 9.13
C THR A 131 5.29 -10.58 8.88
N SER A 132 5.13 -9.36 9.38
CA SER A 132 3.99 -8.52 9.01
C SER A 132 4.35 -7.67 7.80
N THR A 133 3.53 -7.75 6.76
CA THR A 133 3.80 -7.09 5.47
C THR A 133 2.48 -6.68 4.81
N PRO A 134 2.48 -5.59 4.03
CA PRO A 134 1.35 -5.27 3.18
C PRO A 134 1.30 -6.20 1.97
N PHE A 135 0.09 -6.55 1.56
CA PHE A 135 -0.22 -7.24 0.31
C PHE A 135 -1.01 -6.30 -0.60
N LEU A 136 -0.76 -6.40 -1.90
CA LEU A 136 -1.49 -5.70 -2.95
C LEU A 136 -1.92 -6.72 -3.99
N SER A 137 -3.21 -6.77 -4.29
CA SER A 137 -3.80 -7.55 -5.37
C SER A 137 -4.22 -6.61 -6.49
N LEU A 138 -3.76 -6.87 -7.71
CA LEU A 138 -4.17 -6.16 -8.92
C LEU A 138 -4.87 -7.12 -9.85
N ASP A 139 -5.96 -6.67 -10.47
CA ASP A 139 -6.76 -7.43 -11.43
C ASP A 139 -7.20 -6.56 -12.63
N ILE A 140 -7.23 -7.13 -13.83
CA ILE A 140 -7.78 -6.48 -15.03
C ILE A 140 -9.30 -6.64 -15.04
N CYS A 141 -10.02 -5.53 -15.02
CA CYS A 141 -11.47 -5.51 -15.05
C CYS A 141 -12.02 -6.16 -16.33
N ARG A 142 -13.05 -7.01 -16.18
CA ARG A 142 -13.77 -7.66 -17.30
C ARG A 142 -12.88 -8.53 -18.20
N SER A 143 -11.76 -9.04 -17.67
CA SER A 143 -10.80 -9.89 -18.38
C SER A 143 -11.47 -11.05 -19.15
N THR A 144 -12.40 -11.77 -18.52
CA THR A 144 -13.11 -12.91 -19.12
C THR A 144 -13.98 -12.52 -20.31
N GLU A 145 -14.66 -11.37 -20.22
CA GLU A 145 -15.50 -10.84 -21.31
C GLU A 145 -14.63 -10.42 -22.49
N LEU A 146 -13.57 -9.64 -22.21
CA LEU A 146 -12.64 -9.14 -23.23
C LEU A 146 -11.92 -10.28 -23.97
N ARG A 147 -11.42 -11.28 -23.23
CA ARG A 147 -10.75 -12.45 -23.79
C ARG A 147 -11.67 -13.30 -24.66
N ARG A 148 -12.96 -13.41 -24.31
CA ARG A 148 -13.96 -14.12 -25.15
C ARG A 148 -14.24 -13.40 -26.47
N ARG A 149 -14.18 -12.07 -26.47
CA ARG A 149 -14.44 -11.26 -27.66
C ARG A 149 -13.28 -11.33 -28.65
N ASP A 150 -12.05 -11.19 -28.18
CA ASP A 150 -10.83 -11.32 -28.97
C ASP A 150 -9.67 -11.71 -28.04
N SER A 151 -9.35 -13.01 -28.03
CA SER A 151 -8.33 -13.54 -27.14
C SER A 151 -6.93 -13.04 -27.50
N ALA A 152 -6.61 -12.93 -28.79
CA ALA A 152 -5.27 -12.57 -29.24
C ALA A 152 -4.96 -11.10 -28.90
N SER A 153 -5.90 -10.19 -29.17
CA SER A 153 -5.72 -8.78 -28.84
C SER A 153 -5.75 -8.55 -27.33
N PHE A 154 -6.60 -9.25 -26.58
CA PHE A 154 -6.60 -9.18 -25.12
C PHE A 154 -5.30 -9.68 -24.51
N ASP A 155 -4.83 -10.87 -24.89
CA ASP A 155 -3.64 -11.49 -24.30
C ASP A 155 -2.40 -10.60 -24.56
N ARG A 156 -2.27 -10.03 -25.76
CA ARG A 156 -1.20 -9.06 -26.08
C ARG A 156 -1.28 -7.80 -25.22
N ALA A 157 -2.47 -7.22 -25.07
CA ALA A 157 -2.67 -6.01 -24.27
C ALA A 157 -2.40 -6.26 -22.78
N ALA A 158 -2.86 -7.39 -22.26
CA ALA A 158 -2.69 -7.80 -20.88
C ALA A 158 -1.22 -8.10 -20.56
N GLU A 159 -0.49 -8.76 -21.46
CA GLU A 159 0.94 -9.04 -21.30
C GLU A 159 1.74 -7.74 -21.16
N ILE A 160 1.53 -6.78 -22.07
CA ILE A 160 2.19 -5.46 -22.02
C ILE A 160 1.84 -4.73 -20.73
N LEU A 161 0.55 -4.61 -20.40
CA LEU A 161 0.10 -3.90 -19.21
C LEU A 161 0.67 -4.52 -17.93
N LEU A 162 0.53 -5.84 -17.75
CA LEU A 162 0.99 -6.52 -16.54
C LEU A 162 2.51 -6.46 -16.41
N ARG A 163 3.27 -6.55 -17.51
CA ARG A 163 4.72 -6.36 -17.50
C ARG A 163 5.09 -4.98 -16.98
N GLU A 164 4.47 -3.92 -17.49
CA GLU A 164 4.75 -2.56 -17.02
C GLU A 164 4.36 -2.36 -15.54
N MET A 165 3.25 -2.96 -15.09
CA MET A 165 2.88 -2.94 -13.67
C MET A 165 3.88 -3.72 -12.81
N GLN A 166 4.41 -4.86 -13.27
CA GLN A 166 5.42 -5.65 -12.56
C GLN A 166 6.77 -4.93 -12.48
N ILE A 167 7.16 -4.20 -13.53
CA ILE A 167 8.34 -3.32 -13.48
C ILE A 167 8.15 -2.25 -12.39
N LEU A 168 6.96 -1.64 -12.33
CA LEU A 168 6.63 -0.63 -11.31
C LEU A 168 6.68 -1.22 -9.89
N VAL A 169 6.28 -2.47 -9.67
CA VAL A 169 6.45 -3.17 -8.38
C VAL A 169 7.91 -3.11 -7.92
N GLY A 170 8.86 -3.39 -8.81
CA GLY A 170 10.28 -3.29 -8.51
C GLY A 170 10.78 -1.86 -8.26
N GLN A 171 10.16 -0.84 -8.87
CA GLN A 171 10.48 0.57 -8.57
C GLN A 171 10.07 0.98 -7.14
N PHE A 172 9.15 0.25 -6.53
CA PHE A 172 8.68 0.48 -5.16
C PHE A 172 9.24 -0.56 -4.17
N GLU A 173 10.35 -1.23 -4.49
CA GLU A 173 11.00 -2.23 -3.62
C GLU A 173 10.09 -3.42 -3.22
N ALA A 174 8.95 -3.58 -3.90
CA ALA A 174 8.01 -4.66 -3.66
C ALA A 174 8.38 -5.89 -4.49
N THR A 175 7.76 -7.02 -4.18
CA THR A 175 8.02 -8.31 -4.82
C THR A 175 6.70 -8.92 -5.28
N ILE A 176 6.70 -9.50 -6.49
CA ILE A 176 5.58 -10.28 -6.99
C ILE A 176 5.57 -11.62 -6.26
N LEU A 177 4.44 -11.92 -5.61
CA LEU A 177 4.22 -13.21 -4.96
C LEU A 177 3.76 -14.28 -5.96
N LYS A 178 2.74 -13.96 -6.75
CA LYS A 178 2.19 -14.85 -7.78
C LYS A 178 1.39 -14.08 -8.82
N ALA A 179 1.33 -14.62 -10.03
CA ALA A 179 0.38 -14.21 -11.05
C ALA A 179 -0.98 -14.88 -10.84
N THR A 180 -2.07 -14.21 -11.23
CA THR A 180 -3.45 -14.75 -11.18
C THR A 180 -4.04 -15.00 -12.58
N GLY A 181 -3.29 -14.69 -13.64
CA GLY A 181 -3.68 -14.85 -15.05
C GLY A 181 -4.03 -13.53 -15.72
N ASP A 182 -4.91 -12.75 -15.10
CA ASP A 182 -5.35 -11.40 -15.47
C ASP A 182 -4.88 -10.33 -14.48
N GLY A 183 -3.94 -10.70 -13.61
CA GLY A 183 -3.47 -9.88 -12.53
C GLY A 183 -2.30 -10.53 -11.79
N PHE A 184 -1.99 -9.99 -10.61
CA PHE A 184 -0.99 -10.55 -9.72
C PHE A 184 -1.18 -10.07 -8.28
N ILE A 185 -0.51 -10.76 -7.37
CA ILE A 185 -0.36 -10.34 -5.98
C ILE A 185 1.09 -9.93 -5.75
N ALA A 186 1.29 -8.78 -5.13
CA ALA A 186 2.57 -8.26 -4.67
C ALA A 186 2.58 -8.09 -3.15
N TYR A 187 3.78 -8.03 -2.57
CA TYR A 187 4.00 -7.76 -1.16
C TYR A 187 5.30 -6.98 -0.97
N LEU A 188 5.45 -6.29 0.15
CA LEU A 188 6.63 -5.48 0.46
C LEU A 188 7.18 -5.90 1.83
N PRO A 189 8.08 -6.90 1.91
CA PRO A 189 8.61 -7.37 3.18
C PRO A 189 9.77 -6.47 3.63
N HIS A 190 9.51 -5.53 4.56
CA HIS A 190 10.55 -4.65 5.10
C HIS A 190 10.33 -4.36 6.60
N PRO A 191 11.41 -4.23 7.41
CA PRO A 191 11.27 -3.93 8.85
C PRO A 191 10.65 -2.55 9.14
N ALA A 192 10.75 -1.61 8.20
CA ALA A 192 10.14 -0.28 8.29
C ALA A 192 8.61 -0.34 8.08
N PHE A 193 7.87 -0.83 9.08
CA PHE A 193 6.46 -1.18 8.90
C PHE A 193 5.56 -0.01 8.50
N THR A 194 5.81 1.20 9.02
CA THR A 194 5.07 2.41 8.65
C THR A 194 5.33 2.78 7.20
N ARG A 195 6.60 2.67 6.77
CA ARG A 195 6.99 3.06 5.43
C ARG A 195 6.56 2.06 4.36
N GLN A 196 6.56 0.76 4.64
CA GLN A 196 6.00 -0.24 3.73
C GLN A 196 4.49 -0.03 3.52
N CYS A 197 3.74 0.36 4.57
CA CYS A 197 2.31 0.67 4.45
C CYS A 197 2.06 1.89 3.55
N ASP A 198 2.86 2.95 3.68
CA ASP A 198 2.75 4.09 2.76
C ASP A 198 3.15 3.71 1.33
N LEU A 199 4.22 2.94 1.15
CA LEU A 199 4.73 2.55 -0.17
C LEU A 199 3.74 1.67 -0.93
N ILE A 200 3.01 0.77 -0.27
CA ILE A 200 2.06 -0.09 -0.96
C ILE A 200 0.88 0.72 -1.51
N VAL A 201 0.43 1.73 -0.77
CA VAL A 201 -0.64 2.64 -1.22
C VAL A 201 -0.13 3.54 -2.35
N ASP A 202 1.09 4.06 -2.21
CA ASP A 202 1.74 4.85 -3.25
C ASP A 202 1.93 4.04 -4.55
N LEU A 203 2.35 2.78 -4.44
CA LEU A 203 2.44 1.84 -5.55
C LEU A 203 1.08 1.62 -6.21
N GLY A 204 0.03 1.31 -5.42
CA GLY A 204 -1.32 1.09 -5.95
C GLY A 204 -1.87 2.31 -6.68
N THR A 205 -1.77 3.50 -6.08
CA THR A 205 -2.20 4.75 -6.75
C THR A 205 -1.36 5.06 -7.99
N SER A 206 -0.07 4.74 -7.96
CA SER A 206 0.83 4.88 -9.11
C SER A 206 0.48 3.93 -10.25
N MET A 207 0.11 2.68 -9.96
CA MET A 207 -0.39 1.71 -10.94
C MET A 207 -1.67 2.20 -11.62
N ILE A 208 -2.64 2.68 -10.84
CA ILE A 208 -3.89 3.26 -11.38
C ILE A 208 -3.59 4.40 -12.35
N ARG A 209 -2.74 5.35 -11.94
CA ARG A 209 -2.38 6.51 -12.78
C ARG A 209 -1.65 6.07 -14.04
N MET A 210 -0.65 5.22 -13.92
CA MET A 210 0.15 4.73 -15.05
C MET A 210 -0.70 3.94 -16.06
N ALA A 211 -1.59 3.06 -15.58
CA ALA A 211 -2.51 2.32 -16.44
C ALA A 211 -3.48 3.26 -17.16
N ARG A 212 -4.20 4.10 -16.41
CA ARG A 212 -5.27 4.97 -16.93
C ARG A 212 -4.76 6.07 -17.85
N ASP A 213 -3.67 6.74 -17.45
CA ASP A 213 -3.23 7.99 -18.06
C ASP A 213 -2.08 7.79 -19.07
N SER A 214 -1.49 6.59 -19.14
CA SER A 214 -0.28 6.37 -19.95
C SER A 214 -0.33 5.09 -20.78
N ILE A 215 -0.37 3.91 -20.14
CA ILE A 215 -0.24 2.63 -20.87
C ILE A 215 -1.50 2.27 -21.65
N CYS A 216 -2.68 2.28 -21.02
CA CYS A 216 -3.92 1.90 -21.71
C CYS A 216 -4.29 2.84 -22.88
N PRO A 217 -4.06 4.16 -22.80
CA PRO A 217 -4.17 5.04 -23.97
C PRO A 217 -3.31 4.61 -25.15
N MET A 218 -2.05 4.21 -24.93
CA MET A 218 -1.16 3.74 -26.00
C MET A 218 -1.63 2.41 -26.60
N LEU A 219 -2.07 1.47 -25.77
CA LEU A 219 -2.67 0.22 -26.24
C LEU A 219 -3.88 0.51 -27.14
N HIS A 220 -4.77 1.39 -26.69
CA HIS A 220 -5.98 1.73 -27.43
C HIS A 220 -5.70 2.43 -28.76
N ALA A 221 -4.74 3.36 -28.79
CA ALA A 221 -4.31 4.05 -30.01
C ALA A 221 -3.76 3.07 -31.07
N SER A 222 -3.15 1.96 -30.63
CA SER A 222 -2.64 0.88 -31.48
C SER A 222 -3.68 -0.18 -31.84
N GLY A 223 -4.97 0.07 -31.57
CA GLY A 223 -6.07 -0.82 -31.92
C GLY A 223 -6.31 -1.98 -30.94
N LEU A 224 -5.62 -2.01 -29.80
CA LEU A 224 -5.83 -3.02 -28.76
C LEU A 224 -7.02 -2.64 -27.85
N PRO A 225 -7.62 -3.62 -27.14
CA PRO A 225 -8.73 -3.33 -26.23
C PRO A 225 -8.31 -2.37 -25.11
N ARG A 226 -9.20 -1.44 -24.78
CA ARG A 226 -9.05 -0.60 -23.60
C ARG A 226 -9.18 -1.46 -22.34
N LEU A 227 -8.13 -1.48 -21.54
CA LEU A 227 -8.09 -2.18 -20.25
C LEU A 227 -8.31 -1.19 -19.12
N ASP A 228 -8.96 -1.63 -18.05
CA ASP A 228 -9.03 -0.95 -16.77
C ASP A 228 -8.52 -1.92 -15.71
N ILE A 229 -7.90 -1.42 -14.66
CA ILE A 229 -7.41 -2.24 -13.54
C ILE A 229 -8.15 -1.88 -12.25
N ARG A 230 -8.17 -2.80 -11.29
CA ARG A 230 -8.65 -2.53 -9.93
C ARG A 230 -7.68 -3.12 -8.93
N ILE A 231 -7.57 -2.47 -7.77
CA ILE A 231 -6.54 -2.82 -6.79
C ILE A 231 -7.14 -2.89 -5.39
N GLY A 232 -6.77 -3.92 -4.65
CA GLY A 232 -7.05 -4.09 -3.24
C GLY A 232 -5.77 -4.31 -2.46
N ALA A 233 -5.66 -3.72 -1.27
CA ALA A 233 -4.50 -3.91 -0.41
C ALA A 233 -4.89 -4.07 1.05
N ASP A 234 -4.07 -4.81 1.80
CA ASP A 234 -4.23 -4.91 3.25
C ASP A 234 -2.90 -5.23 3.93
N TYR A 235 -2.87 -5.17 5.26
CA TYR A 235 -1.69 -5.38 6.08
C TYR A 235 -1.91 -6.43 7.16
N GLY A 236 -0.97 -7.34 7.32
CA GLY A 236 -1.03 -8.30 8.42
C GLY A 236 0.14 -9.25 8.48
N GLU A 237 0.09 -10.15 9.44
CA GLU A 237 1.06 -11.23 9.56
C GLU A 237 0.93 -12.21 8.40
N ALA A 238 2.08 -12.71 7.95
CA ALA A 238 2.19 -13.73 6.94
C ALA A 238 3.29 -14.71 7.29
N ARG A 239 2.98 -16.00 7.11
CA ARG A 239 3.94 -17.10 7.18
C ARG A 239 4.36 -17.47 5.78
N PHE A 240 5.62 -17.22 5.46
CA PHE A 240 6.27 -17.60 4.22
C PHE A 240 7.00 -18.92 4.43
N GLU A 241 6.73 -19.93 3.61
CA GLU A 241 7.38 -21.24 3.69
C GLU A 241 7.48 -21.91 2.32
N GLN A 242 8.51 -22.74 2.13
CA GLN A 242 8.64 -23.58 0.97
C GLN A 242 8.07 -24.97 1.30
N LYS A 243 6.96 -25.36 0.67
CA LYS A 243 6.35 -26.68 0.86
C LYS A 243 6.90 -27.67 -0.15
N THR A 244 7.13 -28.89 0.29
CA THR A 244 7.57 -30.01 -0.57
C THR A 244 6.65 -31.20 -0.38
N ASN A 245 6.13 -31.74 -1.47
CA ASN A 245 5.45 -33.02 -1.48
C ASN A 245 6.52 -34.12 -1.53
N ALA A 246 6.78 -34.75 -0.40
CA ALA A 246 7.82 -35.76 -0.27
C ALA A 246 7.65 -36.96 -1.24
N ALA A 247 6.41 -37.30 -1.63
CA ALA A 247 6.16 -38.42 -2.52
C ALA A 247 6.49 -38.11 -4.00
N THR A 248 6.42 -36.83 -4.40
CA THR A 248 6.65 -36.41 -5.79
C THR A 248 7.92 -35.58 -5.98
N GLY A 249 8.53 -35.11 -4.89
CA GLY A 249 9.63 -34.14 -4.92
C GLY A 249 9.20 -32.74 -5.37
N PHE A 250 7.90 -32.50 -5.62
CA PHE A 250 7.40 -31.20 -6.05
C PHE A 250 7.49 -30.18 -4.92
N THR A 251 8.08 -29.03 -5.21
CA THR A 251 8.29 -27.96 -4.24
C THR A 251 7.68 -26.64 -4.72
N TRP A 252 7.00 -25.92 -3.85
CA TRP A 252 6.35 -24.66 -4.18
C TRP A 252 6.38 -23.66 -3.01
N PRO A 253 6.43 -22.35 -3.28
CA PRO A 253 6.26 -21.33 -2.26
C PRO A 253 4.83 -21.34 -1.73
N HIS A 254 4.67 -21.20 -0.43
CA HIS A 254 3.39 -21.10 0.25
C HIS A 254 3.39 -19.89 1.19
N VAL A 255 2.31 -19.13 1.12
CA VAL A 255 2.07 -17.99 2.00
C VAL A 255 0.72 -18.19 2.65
N ASP A 256 0.73 -18.20 3.97
CA ASP A 256 -0.48 -18.23 4.80
C ASP A 256 -0.65 -16.87 5.47
N SER A 257 -1.74 -16.17 5.14
CA SER A 257 -2.02 -14.83 5.63
C SER A 257 -3.48 -14.42 5.40
N ASP A 258 -4.15 -13.98 6.46
CA ASP A 258 -5.48 -13.36 6.35
C ASP A 258 -5.45 -12.05 5.57
N ALA A 259 -4.38 -11.25 5.73
CA ALA A 259 -4.23 -9.99 5.01
C ALA A 259 -4.07 -10.21 3.50
N LEU A 260 -3.40 -11.28 3.08
CA LEU A 260 -3.35 -11.66 1.66
C LEU A 260 -4.76 -11.98 1.14
N ASN A 261 -5.51 -12.79 1.88
CA ASN A 261 -6.87 -13.18 1.50
C ASN A 261 -7.81 -11.97 1.47
N LEU A 262 -7.67 -11.03 2.41
CA LEU A 262 -8.43 -9.79 2.47
C LEU A 262 -8.06 -8.86 1.31
N ALA A 263 -6.78 -8.67 0.99
CA ALA A 263 -6.36 -7.84 -0.13
C ALA A 263 -7.03 -8.27 -1.46
N VAL A 264 -7.12 -9.58 -1.72
CA VAL A 264 -7.82 -10.13 -2.89
C VAL A 264 -9.34 -9.87 -2.82
N LYS A 265 -9.97 -10.09 -1.67
CA LYS A 265 -11.41 -9.81 -1.53
C LYS A 265 -11.72 -8.32 -1.67
N ILE A 266 -10.84 -7.45 -1.16
CA ILE A 266 -11.00 -5.99 -1.22
C ILE A 266 -10.91 -5.52 -2.67
N GLU A 267 -9.93 -6.03 -3.41
CA GLU A 267 -9.74 -5.79 -4.85
C GLU A 267 -11.03 -6.07 -5.62
N GLN A 268 -11.71 -7.19 -5.33
CA GLN A 268 -12.96 -7.55 -5.98
C GLN A 268 -14.12 -6.56 -5.75
N THR A 269 -14.05 -5.75 -4.69
CA THR A 269 -15.03 -4.68 -4.42
C THR A 269 -14.66 -3.36 -5.10
N ALA A 270 -13.42 -3.18 -5.51
CA ALA A 270 -12.95 -1.93 -6.11
C ALA A 270 -13.57 -1.70 -7.49
N ARG A 271 -13.81 -0.43 -7.80
CA ARG A 271 -14.31 -0.01 -9.11
C ARG A 271 -13.16 -0.01 -10.11
N ALA A 272 -13.50 0.06 -11.40
CA ALA A 272 -12.50 0.23 -12.44
C ALA A 272 -11.66 1.50 -12.17
N ASN A 273 -10.34 1.33 -12.20
CA ASN A 273 -9.32 2.31 -11.89
C ASN A 273 -9.41 2.91 -10.47
N SER A 274 -9.80 2.11 -9.47
CA SER A 274 -9.74 2.51 -8.06
C SER A 274 -8.89 1.56 -7.19
N LEU A 275 -8.42 2.11 -6.08
CA LEU A 275 -7.67 1.40 -5.04
C LEU A 275 -8.50 1.39 -3.76
N ARG A 276 -8.77 0.19 -3.24
CA ARG A 276 -9.37 0.01 -1.92
C ARG A 276 -8.38 -0.65 -0.95
N ILE A 277 -8.50 -0.31 0.33
CA ILE A 277 -7.64 -0.82 1.40
C ILE A 277 -8.44 -1.28 2.62
N GLY A 278 -7.88 -2.25 3.34
CA GLY A 278 -8.45 -2.73 4.61
C GLY A 278 -8.15 -1.83 5.79
N VAL A 279 -8.95 -1.94 6.86
CA VAL A 279 -8.77 -1.15 8.09
C VAL A 279 -7.42 -1.39 8.78
N ALA A 280 -6.86 -2.59 8.67
CA ALA A 280 -5.56 -2.91 9.24
C ALA A 280 -4.43 -2.11 8.56
N LEU A 281 -4.47 -2.00 7.23
CA LEU A 281 -3.57 -1.11 6.50
C LEU A 281 -3.85 0.36 6.80
N TYR A 282 -5.12 0.79 6.74
CA TYR A 282 -5.55 2.17 7.01
C TYR A 282 -4.97 2.71 8.32
N GLY A 283 -5.09 1.99 9.43
CA GLY A 283 -4.61 2.45 10.75
C GLY A 283 -3.10 2.71 10.84
N LEU A 284 -2.32 2.23 9.86
CA LEU A 284 -0.86 2.36 9.79
C LEU A 284 -0.38 3.37 8.75
N LEU A 285 -1.29 4.04 8.05
CA LEU A 285 -0.93 5.04 7.03
C LEU A 285 -0.57 6.38 7.64
N HIS A 286 0.33 7.10 6.95
CA HIS A 286 0.60 8.51 7.22
C HIS A 286 -0.65 9.36 7.04
N VAL A 287 -0.77 10.44 7.81
CA VAL A 287 -1.87 11.39 7.73
C VAL A 287 -2.20 11.87 6.30
N GLN A 288 -1.19 12.05 5.45
CA GLN A 288 -1.41 12.46 4.06
C GLN A 288 -2.28 11.47 3.25
N TRP A 289 -2.24 10.18 3.60
CA TRP A 289 -3.04 9.15 2.96
C TRP A 289 -4.39 8.99 3.64
N LEU A 290 -4.42 9.15 4.98
CA LEU A 290 -5.65 9.13 5.76
C LEU A 290 -6.62 10.24 5.32
N GLU A 291 -6.12 11.45 5.06
CA GLU A 291 -6.91 12.58 4.54
C GLU A 291 -7.52 12.31 3.15
N ARG A 292 -7.00 11.32 2.42
CA ARG A 292 -7.44 10.93 1.07
C ARG A 292 -8.31 9.69 1.07
N ALA A 293 -8.48 9.04 2.22
CA ALA A 293 -9.21 7.80 2.36
C ALA A 293 -10.69 8.08 2.69
N ALA A 294 -11.59 7.45 1.95
CA ALA A 294 -13.03 7.50 2.20
C ALA A 294 -13.53 6.12 2.63
N LEU A 295 -14.25 6.06 3.76
CA LEU A 295 -14.89 4.82 4.22
C LEU A 295 -15.94 4.35 3.22
N ILE A 296 -15.88 3.07 2.83
CA ILE A 296 -16.91 2.46 1.99
C ILE A 296 -18.08 2.03 2.87
N PRO A 297 -19.33 2.41 2.51
CA PRO A 297 -20.52 1.98 3.24
C PRO A 297 -20.63 0.46 3.29
N THR A 298 -21.03 -0.09 4.45
CA THR A 298 -21.11 -1.55 4.67
C THR A 298 -22.07 -2.21 3.68
N GLU A 299 -23.08 -1.50 3.21
CA GLU A 299 -24.09 -1.96 2.27
C GLU A 299 -23.52 -2.15 0.85
N GLU A 300 -22.41 -1.48 0.52
CA GLU A 300 -21.66 -1.67 -0.72
C GLU A 300 -20.66 -2.84 -0.65
N LEU A 301 -20.47 -3.44 0.53
CA LEU A 301 -19.53 -4.53 0.74
C LEU A 301 -20.26 -5.88 0.79
N PRO A 302 -19.65 -6.95 0.24
CA PRO A 302 -20.15 -8.31 0.43
C PRO A 302 -20.21 -8.69 1.92
N SER A 303 -21.16 -9.55 2.28
CA SER A 303 -21.33 -10.03 3.67
C SER A 303 -20.09 -10.73 4.25
N SER A 304 -19.14 -11.17 3.40
CA SER A 304 -17.85 -11.70 3.82
C SER A 304 -16.96 -10.69 4.57
N PHE A 305 -17.30 -9.40 4.53
CA PHE A 305 -16.62 -8.31 5.24
C PHE A 305 -17.27 -7.96 6.58
N ASN A 306 -18.17 -8.79 7.13
CA ASN A 306 -18.95 -8.44 8.31
C ASN A 306 -18.07 -7.91 9.47
N GLY A 307 -18.22 -6.62 9.81
CA GLY A 307 -17.44 -5.93 10.84
C GLY A 307 -16.04 -5.46 10.42
N TYR A 308 -15.64 -5.62 9.17
CA TYR A 308 -14.34 -5.20 8.62
C TYR A 308 -14.50 -3.99 7.70
N SER A 309 -13.95 -2.85 8.11
CA SER A 309 -14.02 -1.62 7.32
C SER A 309 -13.07 -1.63 6.14
N VAL A 310 -13.53 -1.10 5.01
CA VAL A 310 -12.77 -0.91 3.77
C VAL A 310 -12.81 0.56 3.40
N TYR A 311 -11.70 1.08 2.89
CA TYR A 311 -11.54 2.48 2.49
C TYR A 311 -11.11 2.57 1.03
N GLU A 312 -11.61 3.56 0.28
CA GLU A 312 -11.12 3.91 -1.05
C GLU A 312 -10.16 5.10 -0.98
N ILE A 313 -9.03 5.00 -1.68
CA ILE A 313 -8.02 6.06 -1.73
C ILE A 313 -8.29 6.94 -2.95
N ASN A 314 -8.44 8.25 -2.73
CA ASN A 314 -8.67 9.27 -3.75
C ASN A 314 -7.37 9.93 -4.24
#